data_AF-A0AB37H0C8-F1
#
_entry.id   AF-A0AB37H0C8-F1
#
_cell.length_a   1.000
_cell.length_b   1.000
_cell.length_c   1.000
_cell.angle_alpha   90.00
_cell.angle_beta   90.00
_cell.angle_gamma   90.00
#
_symmetry.space_group_name_H-M   'P 1'
#
loop_
_entity.id
_entity.type
_entity.pdbx_description
1 polymer ?
#
loop_
_entity_poly.entity_id
_entity_poly.type
_entity_poly.pdbx_seq_one_letter_code
_entity_poly.pdbx_strand_id
1 'polypeptide(L)'
;MNLNHFLKADREKAERLFISTRDLISELPVAIEDHDFEGCVEIAATIISNCKDLQRMEHPEQVVQLREIVSNLASRGINVSTVRRVYQ
;
A
#
# COMPACT_ATOMS: atom_id res chain seq x y z
N MET A 1 8.32 9.73 -2.59
CA MET A 1 6.96 9.22 -2.32
C MET A 1 6.31 10.04 -1.20
N ASN A 2 5.00 10.30 -1.26
CA ASN A 2 4.29 11.00 -0.16
C ASN A 2 3.77 9.98 0.86
N LEU A 3 4.49 9.80 1.97
CA LEU A 3 4.11 8.86 3.04
C LEU A 3 2.78 9.21 3.74
N ASN A 4 2.24 10.41 3.52
CA ASN A 4 0.95 10.80 4.08
C ASN A 4 -0.25 10.10 3.40
N HIS A 5 -0.06 9.49 2.23
CA HIS A 5 -1.10 8.68 1.56
C HIS A 5 -1.23 7.26 2.14
N PHE A 6 -0.43 6.95 3.17
CA PHE A 6 -0.41 5.64 3.82
C PHE A 6 -0.83 5.79 5.28
N LEU A 7 -1.56 4.79 5.80
CA LEU A 7 -1.88 4.69 7.21
C LEU A 7 -0.60 4.70 8.05
N LYS A 8 -0.62 5.31 9.24
CA LYS A 8 0.57 5.40 10.10
C LYS A 8 1.21 4.03 10.38
N ALA A 9 0.39 2.99 10.56
CA ALA A 9 0.85 1.62 10.78
C ALA A 9 1.54 0.99 9.56
N ASP A 10 1.25 1.49 8.36
CA ASP A 10 1.73 0.94 7.09
C ASP A 10 2.92 1.72 6.50
N ARG A 11 3.24 2.91 7.04
CA ARG A 11 4.29 3.80 6.50
C ARG A 11 5.65 3.14 6.41
N GLU A 12 6.09 2.45 7.47
CA GLU A 12 7.38 1.77 7.46
C GLU A 12 7.43 0.66 6.40
N LYS A 13 6.32 -0.09 6.25
CA LYS A 13 6.24 -1.13 5.22
C LYS A 13 6.25 -0.51 3.82
N ALA A 14 5.50 0.58 3.60
CA ALA A 14 5.49 1.29 2.33
C ALA A 14 6.86 1.86 1.98
N GLU A 15 7.57 2.43 2.95
CA GLU A 15 8.94 2.92 2.77
C GLU A 15 9.90 1.78 2.39
N ARG A 16 9.85 0.64 3.09
CA ARG A 16 10.66 -0.54 2.75
C ARG A 16 10.40 -1.06 1.35
N LEU A 17 9.13 -1.17 0.95
CA LEU A 17 8.75 -1.61 -0.41
C LEU A 17 9.24 -0.61 -1.47
N PHE A 18 9.15 0.70 -1.18
CA PHE A 18 9.64 1.74 -2.09
C PHE A 18 11.16 1.67 -2.28
N ILE A 19 11.92 1.54 -1.19
CA ILE A 19 13.38 1.39 -1.23
C ILE A 19 13.76 0.12 -2.01
N SER A 20 13.17 -1.03 -1.64
CA SER A 20 13.42 -2.31 -2.33
C SER A 20 13.13 -2.22 -3.83
N THR A 21 12.02 -1.57 -4.22
CA THR A 21 11.68 -1.40 -5.64
C THR A 21 12.72 -0.56 -6.38
N ARG A 22 13.19 0.54 -5.78
CA ARG A 22 14.21 1.40 -6.37
C ARG A 22 15.54 0.66 -6.53
N ASP A 23 15.93 -0.11 -5.52
CA ASP A 23 17.19 -0.85 -5.53
C ASP A 23 17.14 -1.97 -6.59
N LEU A 24 16.02 -2.70 -6.70
CA LEU A 24 15.80 -3.68 -7.78
C LEU A 24 15.83 -3.06 -9.19
N ILE A 25 15.28 -1.86 -9.36
CA ILE A 25 15.37 -1.13 -10.64
C ILE A 25 16.83 -0.82 -11.00
N SER A 26 17.71 -0.61 -10.01
CA SER A 26 19.13 -0.38 -10.25
C SER A 26 19.92 -1.65 -10.57
N GLU A 27 19.40 -2.83 -10.18
CA GLU A 27 19.99 -4.14 -10.49
C GLU A 27 19.61 -4.66 -11.88
N LEU A 28 18.42 -4.28 -12.39
CA LEU A 28 17.92 -4.75 -13.68
C LEU A 28 18.90 -4.51 -14.85
N PRO A 29 19.57 -3.34 -14.99
CA PRO A 29 20.56 -3.14 -16.05
C PRO A 29 21.75 -4.08 -15.96
N VAL A 30 22.22 -4.39 -14.74
CA VAL A 30 23.35 -5.30 -14.52
C VAL A 30 22.99 -6.71 -15.00
N ALA A 31 21.81 -7.21 -14.65
CA ALA A 31 21.33 -8.51 -15.13
C ALA A 31 21.22 -8.57 -16.67
N ILE A 32 20.86 -7.45 -17.32
CA ILE A 32 20.81 -7.37 -18.79
C ILE A 32 22.24 -7.43 -19.38
N GLU A 33 23.18 -6.69 -18.81
CA GLU A 33 24.59 -6.67 -19.24
C GLU A 33 25.26 -8.05 -19.08
N ASP A 34 24.93 -8.76 -18.01
CA ASP A 34 25.41 -10.11 -17.72
C ASP A 34 24.69 -11.21 -18.52
N HIS A 35 23.73 -10.84 -19.38
CA HIS A 35 22.86 -11.77 -20.11
C HIS A 35 22.07 -12.74 -19.20
N ASP A 36 21.86 -12.36 -17.94
CA ASP A 36 21.04 -13.10 -16.98
C ASP A 36 19.56 -12.77 -17.16
N PHE A 37 18.96 -13.35 -18.20
CA PHE A 37 17.56 -13.12 -18.54
C PHE A 37 16.59 -13.75 -17.54
N GLU A 38 16.99 -14.82 -16.84
CA GLU A 38 16.18 -15.41 -15.77
C GLU A 38 16.11 -14.46 -14.58
N GLY A 39 17.26 -13.92 -14.14
CA GLY A 39 17.34 -12.88 -13.13
C GLY A 39 16.54 -11.63 -13.51
N CYS A 40 16.56 -11.20 -14.78
CA CYS A 40 15.73 -10.10 -15.26
C CYS A 40 14.22 -10.34 -15.03
N VAL A 41 13.74 -11.56 -15.29
CA VAL A 41 12.33 -11.93 -15.10
C VAL A 41 11.97 -11.93 -13.62
N GLU A 42 12.84 -12.46 -12.76
CA GLU A 42 12.63 -12.50 -11.31
C GLU A 42 12.61 -11.09 -10.68
N ILE A 43 13.56 -10.24 -11.06
CA ILE A 43 13.61 -8.82 -10.63
C ILE A 43 12.33 -8.10 -11.05
N ALA A 44 11.92 -8.25 -12.32
CA ALA A 44 10.71 -7.62 -12.83
C ALA A 44 9.44 -8.12 -12.12
N ALA A 45 9.32 -9.42 -11.86
CA ALA A 45 8.20 -9.99 -11.12
C ALA A 45 8.11 -9.42 -9.69
N THR A 46 9.25 -9.24 -9.03
CA THR A 46 9.34 -8.66 -7.68
C THR A 46 8.96 -7.18 -7.68
N ILE A 47 9.46 -6.39 -8.64
CA ILE A 47 9.07 -4.98 -8.84
C ILE A 47 7.54 -4.88 -9.02
N ILE A 48 6.96 -5.73 -9.88
CA ILE A 48 5.51 -5.75 -10.12
C ILE A 48 4.76 -6.05 -8.80
N SER A 49 5.24 -7.01 -8.00
CA SER A 49 4.63 -7.35 -6.73
C SER A 49 4.66 -6.16 -5.75
N ASN A 50 5.82 -5.53 -5.58
CA ASN A 50 5.99 -4.39 -4.68
C ASN A 50 5.11 -3.20 -5.10
N CYS A 51 5.04 -2.89 -6.39
CA CYS A 51 4.19 -1.83 -6.91
C CYS A 51 2.70 -2.10 -6.68
N LYS A 52 2.25 -3.36 -6.85
CA LYS A 52 0.87 -3.76 -6.55
C LYS A 52 0.56 -3.62 -5.07
N ASP A 53 1.50 -3.98 -4.19
CA ASP A 53 1.33 -3.82 -2.74
C ASP A 53 1.27 -2.36 -2.35
N LEU A 54 2.17 -1.52 -2.88
CA LEU A 54 2.14 -0.08 -2.68
C LEU A 54 0.82 0.52 -3.16
N GLN A 55 0.32 0.14 -4.33
CA GLN A 55 -0.98 0.60 -4.86
C GLN A 55 -2.15 0.21 -3.95
N ARG A 56 -2.12 -0.99 -3.36
CA ARG A 56 -3.15 -1.42 -2.40
C ARG A 56 -3.05 -0.68 -1.06
N MET A 57 -1.83 -0.35 -0.63
CA MET A 57 -1.57 0.36 0.62
C MET A 57 -1.78 1.88 0.49
N GLU A 58 -1.63 2.41 -0.72
CA GLU A 58 -1.88 3.81 -1.05
C GLU A 58 -3.39 4.06 -1.03
N HIS A 59 -3.87 4.53 0.11
CA HIS A 59 -5.25 4.89 0.31
C HIS A 59 -5.31 6.36 0.77
N PRO A 60 -5.77 7.27 -0.10
CA PRO A 60 -6.21 8.57 0.36
C PRO A 60 -7.46 8.32 1.22
N GLU A 61 -7.32 8.49 2.53
CA GLU A 61 -8.43 8.79 3.41
C GLU A 61 -9.58 7.75 3.44
N GLN A 62 -9.35 6.55 3.99
CA GLN A 62 -10.47 5.73 4.52
C GLN A 62 -11.28 6.48 5.62
N VAL A 63 -10.76 7.60 6.13
CA VAL A 63 -11.48 8.56 6.99
C VAL A 63 -12.64 9.24 6.25
N VAL A 64 -12.55 9.44 4.92
CA VAL A 64 -13.64 10.01 4.11
C VAL A 64 -14.81 9.04 3.97
N GLN A 65 -14.54 7.73 3.92
CA GLN A 65 -15.60 6.72 3.78
C GLN A 65 -16.40 6.54 5.06
N LEU A 66 -15.82 6.69 6.26
CA LEU A 66 -16.58 6.55 7.51
C LEU A 66 -17.74 7.54 7.60
N ARG A 67 -17.51 8.80 7.25
CA ARG A 67 -18.56 9.83 7.24
C ARG A 67 -19.65 9.50 6.22
N GLU A 68 -19.27 9.06 5.03
CA GLU A 68 -20.19 8.71 3.94
C GLU A 68 -21.00 7.45 4.26
N ILE A 69 -20.36 6.44 4.86
CA ILE A 69 -20.99 5.20 5.35
C ILE A 69 -21.99 5.52 6.46
N VAL A 70 -21.60 6.32 7.46
CA VAL A 70 -22.51 6.72 8.55
C VAL A 70 -23.70 7.52 7.99
N SER A 71 -23.46 8.42 7.03
CA SER A 71 -24.54 9.19 6.40
C SER A 71 -25.51 8.31 5.61
N ASN A 72 -25.01 7.29 4.89
CA ASN A 72 -25.83 6.31 4.18
C ASN A 72 -26.61 5.37 5.11
N LEU A 73 -26.07 5.04 6.28
CA LEU A 73 -26.79 4.25 7.28
C LEU A 73 -27.91 5.08 7.94
N ALA A 74 -27.61 6.34 8.25
CA ALA A 74 -28.58 7.28 8.80
C ALA A 74 -29.74 7.57 7.84
N SER A 75 -29.47 7.75 6.53
CA SER A 75 -30.53 7.95 5.53
C SER A 75 -31.47 6.76 5.38
N ARG A 76 -31.03 5.57 5.80
CA ARG A 76 -31.83 4.33 5.84
C ARG A 76 -32.50 4.09 7.20
N GLY A 77 -32.43 5.04 8.12
CA GLY A 77 -33.00 4.92 9.47
C GLY A 77 -32.23 3.97 10.40
N ILE A 78 -31.00 3.58 10.03
CA ILE A 78 -30.16 2.71 10.84
C ILE A 78 -29.37 3.58 11.82
N ASN A 79 -29.63 3.39 13.12
CA ASN A 79 -28.98 4.16 14.16
C ASN A 79 -27.59 3.59 14.47
N VAL A 80 -26.55 4.42 14.39
CA VAL A 80 -25.15 4.00 14.56
C VAL A 80 -24.58 4.66 15.80
N SER A 81 -23.90 3.89 16.65
CA SER A 81 -23.21 4.41 17.83
C SER A 81 -21.76 3.93 17.85
N THR A 82 -20.87 4.78 18.34
CA THR A 82 -19.44 4.45 18.46
C THR A 82 -19.25 3.53 19.67
N VAL A 83 -18.75 2.32 19.46
CA VAL A 83 -18.42 1.38 20.54
C VAL A 83 -16.91 1.36 20.72
N ARG A 84 -16.42 1.73 21.91
CA ARG A 84 -15.01 1.61 22.26
C ARG A 84 -14.81 0.32 23.05
N ARG A 85 -13.91 -0.56 22.60
CA ARG A 85 -13.45 -1.68 23.43
C ARG A 85 -12.60 -1.12 24.58
N VAL A 86 -13.03 -1.39 25.81
CA VAL A 86 -12.20 -1.20 27.01
C VAL A 86 -11.35 -2.46 27.14
N TYR A 87 -10.03 -2.34 26.98
CA TYR A 87 -9.13 -3.43 27.37
C TYR A 87 -8.95 -3.34 28.89
N GLN A 88 -9.36 -4.39 29.60
CA GLN A 88 -9.09 -4.59 31.02
C GLN A 88 -7.78 -5.36 31.19
#